data_AF-A0A932PAY7-F1
#
_entry.id   AF-A0A932PAY7-F1
#
_cell.length_a   1.000
_cell.length_b   1.000
_cell.length_c   1.000
_cell.angle_alpha   90.00
_cell.angle_beta   90.00
_cell.angle_gamma   90.00
#
_symmetry.space_group_name_H-M   'P 1'
#
loop_
_entity.id
_entity.type
_entity.pdbx_description
1 polymer ?
#
loop_
_entity_poly.entity_id
_entity_poly.type
_entity_poly.pdbx_seq_one_letter_code
_entity_poly.pdbx_strand_id
1 'polypeptide(L)'
;MKQTAISLLLVGALTTGASSEEIVPAFVRAHCADCHDAQTNEGRLDLTSQAFNLSQPDNFALWVKVHDRVEKGEMPPADAERPEANAAARFRATLAAALTDADRTRVIAEGRATGRRMNRYEYENTLRDLLSLPYLRVKDFLPEDSLAHGGNKVGDALDVSHVQMARYLSGAEFALREAMVPQAEEPQVTTARYYAWDQRGMYKKAGPPIRDTFLLSGYEVQPPRLRRRGGFGESAPTTPPVDPQEREKQSVAILTSTFEPTEIQFNGFRAPFTARYRLTFSCFTIWMATDYKSASRGRRHEPVS
;
A
#
# COMPACT_ATOMS: atom_id res chain seq x y z
N MET A 1 13.43 -69.53 35.36
CA MET A 1 12.73 -68.76 34.32
C MET A 1 13.71 -68.51 33.19
N LYS A 2 13.58 -69.19 32.05
CA LYS A 2 14.45 -69.03 30.87
C LYS A 2 13.65 -68.25 29.84
N GLN A 3 14.08 -67.03 29.50
CA GLN A 3 13.50 -66.25 28.40
C GLN A 3 14.40 -66.39 27.17
N THR A 4 13.90 -67.10 26.17
CA THR A 4 14.42 -67.15 24.81
C THR A 4 13.88 -65.95 24.04
N ALA A 5 14.76 -65.03 23.63
CA ALA A 5 14.42 -63.95 22.72
C ALA A 5 14.57 -64.44 21.26
N ILE A 6 13.49 -64.32 20.48
CA ILE A 6 13.46 -64.60 19.05
C ILE A 6 13.76 -63.28 18.33
N SER A 7 14.91 -63.19 17.67
CA SER A 7 15.25 -62.06 16.80
C SER A 7 14.62 -62.28 15.41
N LEU A 8 13.67 -61.42 15.05
CA LEU A 8 13.07 -61.36 13.74
C LEU A 8 13.91 -60.42 12.86
N LEU A 9 14.61 -60.96 11.87
CA LEU A 9 15.43 -60.22 10.91
C LEU A 9 14.55 -59.78 9.73
N LEU A 10 14.20 -58.48 9.70
CA LEU A 10 13.45 -57.88 8.61
C LEU A 10 14.43 -57.49 7.49
N VAL A 11 14.47 -58.28 6.42
CA VAL A 11 15.21 -57.92 5.19
C VAL A 11 14.35 -56.94 4.40
N GLY A 12 14.67 -55.65 4.49
CA GLY A 12 14.11 -54.62 3.63
C GLY A 12 14.76 -54.68 2.24
N ALA A 13 13.96 -54.92 1.20
CA ALA A 13 14.40 -54.78 -0.18
C ALA A 13 14.63 -53.28 -0.48
N LEU A 14 15.88 -52.87 -0.66
CA LEU A 14 16.21 -51.56 -1.20
C LEU A 14 15.86 -51.55 -2.69
N THR A 15 14.77 -50.89 -3.06
CA THR A 15 14.54 -50.46 -4.44
C THR A 15 15.54 -49.36 -4.77
N THR A 16 16.62 -49.67 -5.48
CA THR A 16 17.54 -48.69 -6.07
C THR A 16 16.82 -47.94 -7.18
N GLY A 17 16.16 -46.83 -6.83
CA GLY A 17 15.73 -45.84 -7.81
C GLY A 17 16.96 -45.21 -8.46
N ALA A 18 17.01 -45.18 -9.80
CA ALA A 18 18.07 -44.49 -10.54
C ALA A 18 18.19 -43.03 -10.08
N SER A 19 19.42 -42.58 -9.81
CA SER A 19 19.70 -41.25 -9.26
C SER A 19 19.54 -40.16 -10.32
N SER A 20 19.45 -38.91 -9.90
CA SER A 20 19.46 -37.76 -10.81
C SER A 20 20.72 -37.71 -11.68
N GLU A 21 21.86 -38.15 -11.12
CA GLU A 21 23.15 -38.27 -11.82
C GLU A 21 23.13 -39.27 -12.97
N GLU A 22 22.18 -40.21 -12.98
CA GLU A 22 22.01 -41.17 -14.06
C GLU A 22 20.92 -40.74 -15.05
N ILE A 23 19.74 -40.35 -14.54
CA ILE A 23 18.55 -40.04 -15.35
C ILE A 23 18.78 -38.77 -16.19
N VAL A 24 19.37 -37.72 -15.61
CA VAL A 24 19.52 -36.42 -16.29
C VAL A 24 20.51 -36.53 -17.46
N PRO A 25 21.74 -37.06 -17.30
CA PRO A 25 22.67 -37.21 -18.42
C PRO A 25 22.22 -38.22 -19.47
N ALA A 26 21.44 -39.25 -19.09
CA ALA A 26 20.87 -40.20 -20.05
C ALA A 26 19.83 -39.51 -20.96
N PHE A 27 18.92 -38.71 -20.38
CA PHE A 27 17.92 -37.97 -21.15
C PHE A 27 18.57 -36.95 -22.08
N VAL A 28 19.57 -36.22 -21.60
CA VAL A 28 20.31 -35.22 -22.40
C VAL A 28 20.98 -35.85 -23.61
N ARG A 29 21.64 -37.00 -23.44
CA ARG A 29 22.27 -37.72 -24.56
C ARG A 29 21.25 -38.23 -25.58
N ALA A 30 20.06 -38.60 -25.14
CA ALA A 30 19.03 -39.17 -26.02
C ALA A 30 18.19 -38.13 -26.76
N HIS A 31 18.01 -36.93 -26.20
CA HIS A 31 17.00 -35.97 -26.69
C HIS A 31 17.49 -34.52 -26.83
N CYS A 32 18.71 -34.22 -26.38
CA CYS A 32 19.25 -32.85 -26.42
C CYS A 32 20.56 -32.74 -27.23
N ALA A 33 21.35 -33.82 -27.29
CA ALA A 33 22.70 -33.79 -27.83
C ALA A 33 22.78 -33.48 -29.34
N ASP A 34 21.74 -33.75 -30.12
CA ASP A 34 21.77 -33.50 -31.57
C ASP A 34 21.88 -31.99 -31.90
N CYS A 35 21.27 -31.13 -31.06
CA CYS A 35 21.29 -29.68 -31.22
C CYS A 35 22.26 -28.98 -30.25
N HIS A 36 22.41 -29.52 -29.03
CA HIS A 36 23.17 -28.90 -27.94
C HIS A 36 24.45 -29.68 -27.62
N ASP A 37 25.28 -29.93 -28.63
CA ASP A 37 26.64 -30.46 -28.48
C ASP A 37 27.71 -29.40 -28.84
N ALA A 38 28.97 -29.82 -28.84
CA ALA A 38 30.10 -28.97 -29.20
C ALA A 38 30.13 -28.54 -30.68
N GLN A 39 29.44 -29.28 -31.57
CA GLN A 39 29.52 -29.05 -33.03
C GLN A 39 28.36 -28.18 -33.52
N THR A 40 27.12 -28.58 -33.23
CA THR A 40 25.90 -27.86 -33.61
C THR A 40 25.71 -26.63 -32.72
N ASN A 41 25.93 -26.77 -31.41
CA ASN A 41 25.98 -25.68 -30.43
C ASN A 41 24.83 -24.65 -30.55
N GLU A 42 23.61 -25.15 -30.75
CA GLU A 42 22.45 -24.28 -30.91
C GLU A 42 22.21 -23.45 -29.65
N GLY A 43 21.90 -22.16 -29.85
CA GLY A 43 21.72 -21.23 -28.74
C GLY A 43 23.01 -20.96 -27.93
N ARG A 44 24.19 -21.33 -28.46
CA ARG A 44 25.49 -21.26 -27.77
C ARG A 44 25.49 -22.11 -26.49
N LEU A 45 24.83 -23.26 -26.55
CA LEU A 45 24.71 -24.20 -25.46
C LEU A 45 25.19 -25.58 -25.91
N ASP A 46 26.22 -26.09 -25.23
CA ASP A 46 26.67 -27.46 -25.29
C ASP A 46 26.33 -28.14 -23.95
N LEU A 47 25.38 -29.07 -23.95
CA LEU A 47 24.99 -29.85 -22.76
C LEU A 47 25.81 -31.13 -22.60
N THR A 48 26.62 -31.50 -23.60
CA THR A 48 27.43 -32.72 -23.60
C THR A 48 28.75 -32.55 -22.85
N SER A 49 29.31 -31.34 -22.86
CA SER A 49 30.52 -31.00 -22.08
C SER A 49 30.23 -30.45 -20.68
N GLN A 50 28.97 -30.07 -20.40
CA GLN A 50 28.58 -29.50 -19.12
C GLN A 50 28.37 -30.60 -18.08
N ALA A 51 29.13 -30.55 -16.99
CA ALA A 51 28.87 -31.42 -15.85
C ALA A 51 27.50 -31.12 -15.24
N PHE A 52 26.80 -32.16 -14.80
CA PHE A 52 25.62 -32.01 -13.95
C PHE A 52 26.07 -31.75 -12.51
N ASN A 53 26.36 -30.47 -12.18
CA ASN A 53 26.88 -30.07 -10.88
C ASN A 53 26.09 -28.86 -10.33
N LEU A 54 25.02 -29.16 -9.59
CA LEU A 54 24.10 -28.17 -9.05
C LEU A 54 24.70 -27.32 -7.91
N SER A 55 25.89 -27.63 -7.42
CA SER A 55 26.60 -26.83 -6.41
C SER A 55 27.22 -25.56 -7.01
N GLN A 56 27.42 -25.49 -8.33
CA GLN A 56 27.95 -24.31 -9.01
C GLN A 56 26.80 -23.37 -9.42
N PRO A 57 26.78 -22.08 -9.04
CA PRO A 57 25.66 -21.17 -9.30
C PRO A 57 25.26 -21.07 -10.77
N ASP A 58 26.23 -20.96 -11.67
CA ASP A 58 25.98 -20.84 -13.11
C ASP A 58 25.40 -22.14 -13.70
N ASN A 59 25.88 -23.29 -13.23
CA ASN A 59 25.39 -24.60 -13.65
C ASN A 59 23.97 -24.83 -13.11
N PHE A 60 23.71 -24.46 -11.85
CA PHE A 60 22.36 -24.47 -11.27
C PHE A 60 21.40 -23.63 -12.11
N ALA A 61 21.76 -22.39 -12.43
CA ALA A 61 20.92 -21.49 -13.23
C ALA A 61 20.68 -22.04 -14.65
N LEU A 62 21.70 -22.65 -15.26
CA LEU A 62 21.56 -23.34 -16.54
C LEU A 62 20.52 -24.46 -16.46
N TRP A 63 20.61 -25.34 -15.47
CA TRP A 63 19.70 -26.47 -15.33
C TRP A 63 18.28 -26.06 -14.96
N VAL A 64 18.08 -24.96 -14.20
CA VAL A 64 16.76 -24.33 -14.03
C VAL A 64 16.19 -23.91 -15.40
N LYS A 65 17.00 -23.27 -16.23
CA LYS A 65 16.56 -22.85 -17.57
C LYS A 65 16.23 -24.06 -18.45
N VAL A 66 17.03 -25.13 -18.42
CA VAL A 66 16.74 -26.38 -19.15
C VAL A 66 15.41 -26.97 -18.69
N HIS A 67 15.22 -27.11 -17.37
CA HIS A 67 13.96 -27.57 -16.79
C HIS A 67 12.76 -26.78 -17.31
N ASP A 68 12.83 -25.44 -17.25
CA ASP A 68 11.72 -24.56 -17.64
C ASP A 68 11.40 -24.63 -19.14
N ARG A 69 12.41 -24.83 -20.00
CA ARG A 69 12.20 -24.98 -21.45
C ARG A 69 11.51 -26.29 -21.79
N VAL A 70 11.85 -27.38 -21.09
CA VAL A 70 11.19 -28.68 -21.26
C VAL A 70 9.80 -28.68 -20.65
N GLU A 71 9.58 -28.02 -19.51
CA GLU A 71 8.27 -27.86 -18.87
C GLU A 71 7.30 -27.08 -19.76
N LYS A 72 7.79 -26.02 -20.43
CA LYS A 72 6.99 -25.23 -21.39
C LYS A 72 6.77 -25.92 -22.74
N GLY A 73 7.39 -27.08 -22.97
CA GLY A 73 7.31 -27.80 -24.25
C GLY A 73 8.00 -27.08 -25.40
N GLU A 74 8.90 -26.14 -25.10
CA GLU A 74 9.70 -25.42 -26.09
C GLU A 74 10.87 -26.29 -26.58
N MET A 75 11.34 -27.23 -25.74
CA MET A 75 12.39 -28.19 -26.05
C MET A 75 11.88 -29.64 -25.88
N PRO A 76 12.18 -30.54 -26.84
CA PRO A 76 12.77 -30.28 -28.16
C PRO A 76 11.86 -29.45 -29.09
N PRO A 77 12.43 -28.74 -30.10
CA PRO A 77 11.67 -27.92 -31.03
C PRO A 77 10.72 -28.77 -31.89
N ALA A 78 9.81 -28.13 -32.61
CA ALA A 78 8.73 -28.83 -33.33
C ALA A 78 9.22 -29.70 -34.50
N ASP A 79 10.41 -29.40 -35.01
CA ASP A 79 11.11 -30.09 -36.11
C ASP A 79 12.07 -31.19 -35.64
N ALA A 80 12.27 -31.36 -34.32
CA ALA A 80 13.07 -32.42 -33.73
C ALA A 80 12.22 -33.57 -33.19
N GLU A 81 12.82 -34.76 -33.04
CA GLU A 81 12.17 -35.92 -32.43
C GLU A 81 11.85 -35.62 -30.96
N ARG A 82 10.56 -35.71 -30.60
CA ARG A 82 10.10 -35.44 -29.24
C ARG A 82 10.14 -36.71 -28.39
N PRO A 83 10.64 -36.62 -27.14
CA PRO A 83 10.61 -37.73 -26.21
C PRO A 83 9.18 -38.17 -25.91
N GLU A 84 9.02 -39.44 -25.52
CA GLU A 84 7.76 -39.92 -24.97
C GLU A 84 7.34 -39.06 -23.77
N ALA A 85 6.04 -38.77 -23.64
CA ALA A 85 5.51 -37.93 -22.57
C ALA A 85 5.94 -38.41 -21.17
N ASN A 86 6.00 -39.73 -20.95
CA ASN A 86 6.47 -40.31 -19.70
C ASN A 86 7.96 -40.07 -19.44
N ALA A 87 8.80 -40.17 -20.48
CA ALA A 87 10.24 -39.91 -20.36
C ALA A 87 10.50 -38.44 -20.03
N ALA A 88 9.81 -37.51 -20.72
CA ALA A 88 9.90 -36.09 -20.44
C ALA A 88 9.40 -35.76 -19.02
N ALA A 89 8.26 -36.32 -18.59
CA ALA A 89 7.73 -36.11 -17.25
C ALA A 89 8.68 -36.64 -16.17
N ARG A 90 9.28 -37.82 -16.38
CA ARG A 90 10.27 -38.40 -15.47
C ARG A 90 11.51 -37.52 -15.37
N PHE A 91 12.04 -37.06 -16.50
CA PHE A 91 13.18 -36.13 -16.53
C PHE A 91 12.88 -34.85 -15.74
N ARG A 92 11.74 -34.20 -16.00
CA ARG A 92 11.36 -32.96 -15.31
C ARG A 92 11.20 -33.18 -13.80
N ALA A 93 10.51 -34.24 -13.39
CA ALA A 93 10.33 -34.55 -11.97
C ALA A 93 11.66 -34.81 -11.27
N THR A 94 12.56 -35.59 -11.89
CA THR A 94 13.90 -35.87 -11.33
C THR A 94 14.76 -34.61 -11.24
N LEU A 95 14.77 -33.79 -12.31
CA LEU A 95 15.53 -32.55 -12.33
C LEU A 95 14.99 -31.53 -11.33
N ALA A 96 13.67 -31.38 -11.24
CA ALA A 96 13.03 -30.50 -10.26
C ALA A 96 13.36 -30.91 -8.82
N ALA A 97 13.33 -32.21 -8.51
CA ALA A 97 13.71 -32.71 -7.19
C ALA A 97 15.17 -32.39 -6.86
N ALA A 98 16.09 -32.62 -7.80
CA ALA A 98 17.52 -32.32 -7.62
C ALA A 98 17.79 -30.82 -7.45
N LEU A 99 17.15 -29.97 -8.26
CA LEU A 99 17.24 -28.51 -8.14
C LEU A 99 16.69 -28.01 -6.80
N THR A 100 15.56 -28.56 -6.36
CA THR A 100 14.95 -28.17 -5.08
C THR A 100 15.83 -28.57 -3.89
N ASP A 101 16.45 -29.74 -3.94
CA ASP A 101 17.35 -30.23 -2.89
C ASP A 101 18.66 -29.42 -2.83
N ALA A 102 19.23 -29.09 -3.98
CA ALA A 102 20.40 -28.22 -4.08
C ALA A 102 20.10 -26.80 -3.58
N ASP A 103 18.95 -26.22 -3.95
CA ASP A 103 18.51 -24.90 -3.44
C ASP A 103 18.32 -24.93 -1.92
N ARG A 104 17.66 -25.97 -1.39
CA ARG A 104 17.47 -26.14 0.06
C ARG A 104 18.81 -26.22 0.79
N THR A 105 19.75 -27.00 0.26
CA THR A 105 21.09 -27.13 0.84
C THR A 105 21.83 -25.80 0.87
N ARG A 106 21.77 -25.03 -0.24
CA ARG A 106 22.32 -23.68 -0.31
C ARG A 106 21.68 -22.75 0.71
N VAL A 107 20.34 -22.73 0.79
CA VAL A 107 19.60 -21.90 1.75
C VAL A 107 19.94 -22.24 3.21
N ILE A 108 20.18 -23.51 3.52
CA ILE A 108 20.60 -23.93 4.87
C ILE A 108 22.02 -23.43 5.18
N ALA A 109 22.94 -23.48 4.20
CA ALA A 109 24.34 -23.10 4.40
C ALA A 109 24.55 -21.57 4.42
N GLU A 110 23.87 -20.84 3.52
CA GLU A 110 24.15 -19.43 3.24
C GLU A 110 23.00 -18.50 3.68
N GLY A 111 21.83 -19.05 4.01
CA GLY A 111 20.60 -18.29 4.15
C GLY A 111 19.95 -17.99 2.80
N ARG A 112 18.66 -17.62 2.83
CA ARG A 112 17.90 -17.30 1.60
C ARG A 112 18.17 -15.89 1.08
N ALA A 113 18.42 -14.96 1.99
CA ALA A 113 18.68 -13.55 1.74
C ALA A 113 19.27 -12.92 3.00
N THR A 114 19.96 -11.78 2.86
CA THR A 114 20.35 -10.94 4.00
C THR A 114 19.09 -10.52 4.76
N GLY A 115 19.00 -10.88 6.04
CA GLY A 115 17.93 -10.37 6.91
C GLY A 115 18.00 -8.85 6.98
N ARG A 116 16.87 -8.17 6.72
CA ARG A 116 16.79 -6.71 6.74
C ARG A 116 15.68 -6.22 7.66
N ARG A 117 15.85 -5.05 8.25
CA ARG A 117 14.74 -4.32 8.87
C ARG A 117 13.86 -3.64 7.81
N MET A 118 12.64 -3.27 8.21
CA MET A 118 11.83 -2.33 7.44
C MET A 118 12.49 -0.96 7.44
N ASN A 119 12.56 -0.29 6.30
CA ASN A 119 13.03 1.10 6.28
C ASN A 119 12.00 2.04 6.96
N ARG A 120 12.36 3.30 7.22
CA ARG A 120 11.50 4.25 7.97
C ARG A 120 10.14 4.51 7.31
N TYR A 121 10.10 4.45 5.98
CA TYR A 121 8.87 4.63 5.21
C TYR A 121 7.99 3.38 5.25
N GLU A 122 8.62 2.20 5.07
CA GLU A 122 7.96 0.91 5.19
C GLU A 122 7.36 0.72 6.58
N TYR A 123 8.09 1.11 7.63
CA TYR A 123 7.62 1.03 9.01
C TYR A 123 6.41 1.92 9.26
N GLU A 124 6.46 3.19 8.82
CA GLU A 124 5.33 4.11 8.95
C GLU A 124 4.09 3.57 8.21
N ASN A 125 4.25 3.15 6.96
CA ASN A 125 3.13 2.61 6.18
C ASN A 125 2.57 1.32 6.77
N THR A 126 3.43 0.44 7.30
CA THR A 126 3.00 -0.78 7.99
C THR A 126 2.16 -0.45 9.22
N LEU A 127 2.55 0.55 10.02
CA LEU A 127 1.76 0.99 11.17
C LEU A 127 0.45 1.68 10.76
N ARG A 128 0.46 2.50 9.69
CA ARG A 128 -0.76 3.09 9.13
C ARG A 128 -1.78 2.03 8.74
N ASP A 129 -1.32 0.98 8.06
CA ASP A 129 -2.18 -0.11 7.58
C ASP A 129 -2.65 -0.98 8.74
N LEU A 130 -1.73 -1.42 9.62
CA LEU A 130 -2.04 -2.30 10.73
C LEU A 130 -3.00 -1.67 11.73
N LEU A 131 -2.82 -0.38 12.04
CA LEU A 131 -3.62 0.35 13.02
C LEU A 131 -4.76 1.15 12.38
N SER A 132 -4.92 1.08 11.06
CA SER A 132 -5.92 1.87 10.32
C SER A 132 -5.82 3.38 10.57
N LEU A 133 -4.59 3.90 10.72
CA LEU A 133 -4.27 5.30 10.98
C LEU A 133 -3.59 5.96 9.76
N PRO A 134 -4.32 6.32 8.68
CA PRO A 134 -3.70 6.78 7.42
C PRO A 134 -2.86 8.06 7.55
N TYR A 135 -3.11 8.86 8.59
CA TYR A 135 -2.40 10.13 8.83
C TYR A 135 -1.30 10.02 9.90
N LEU A 136 -0.98 8.81 10.37
CA LEU A 136 0.11 8.60 11.33
C LEU A 136 1.44 9.11 10.76
N ARG A 137 2.23 9.81 11.58
CA ARG A 137 3.56 10.32 11.19
C ARG A 137 4.59 9.87 12.21
N VAL A 138 5.34 8.82 11.87
CA VAL A 138 6.33 8.17 12.74
C VAL A 138 7.66 7.92 12.05
N LYS A 139 7.76 8.09 10.72
CA LYS A 139 9.03 7.91 9.99
C LYS A 139 10.13 8.81 10.53
N ASP A 140 9.79 9.99 11.05
CA ASP A 140 10.72 11.00 11.59
C ASP A 140 11.18 10.68 13.01
N PHE A 141 10.65 9.63 13.63
CA PHE A 141 11.13 9.13 14.91
C PHE A 141 12.34 8.20 14.73
N LEU A 142 12.51 7.67 13.52
CA LEU A 142 13.61 6.82 13.12
C LEU A 142 14.71 7.67 12.44
N PRO A 143 15.99 7.34 12.68
CA PRO A 143 17.10 7.84 11.88
C PRO A 143 16.89 7.60 10.38
N GLU A 144 17.58 8.38 9.55
CA GLU A 144 17.59 8.14 8.11
C GLU A 144 18.25 6.81 7.76
N ASP A 145 17.69 6.15 6.75
CA ASP A 145 18.21 4.88 6.26
C ASP A 145 19.36 5.12 5.28
N SER A 146 20.40 4.32 5.40
CA SER A 146 21.50 4.30 4.44
C SER A 146 21.01 3.86 3.06
N LEU A 147 21.61 4.43 2.02
CA LEU A 147 21.35 4.06 0.63
C LEU A 147 22.44 3.10 0.15
N ALA A 148 22.04 2.04 -0.54
CA ALA A 148 22.95 1.19 -1.32
C ALA A 148 22.41 1.02 -2.74
N HIS A 149 23.30 1.15 -3.73
CA HIS A 149 22.96 1.11 -5.16
C HIS A 149 21.81 2.07 -5.54
N GLY A 150 21.70 3.21 -4.84
CA GLY A 150 20.63 4.20 -5.03
C GLY A 150 19.27 3.82 -4.43
N GLY A 151 19.17 2.67 -3.74
CA GLY A 151 17.95 2.21 -3.08
C GLY A 151 18.06 2.21 -1.55
N ASN A 152 16.92 2.39 -0.89
CA ASN A 152 16.77 2.33 0.58
C ASN A 152 16.05 1.04 1.06
N LYS A 153 16.06 -0.01 0.23
CA LYS A 153 15.45 -1.32 0.53
C LYS A 153 16.46 -2.48 0.46
N VAL A 154 17.73 -2.15 0.30
CA VAL A 154 18.81 -3.13 0.18
C VAL A 154 19.20 -3.60 1.58
N GLY A 155 19.15 -4.91 1.81
CA GLY A 155 19.37 -5.49 3.14
C GLY A 155 20.75 -5.16 3.72
N ASP A 156 21.77 -5.13 2.87
CA ASP A 156 23.16 -4.86 3.26
C ASP A 156 23.37 -3.43 3.79
N ALA A 157 22.45 -2.50 3.50
CA ALA A 157 22.47 -1.13 4.00
C ALA A 157 21.48 -0.87 5.15
N LEU A 158 20.71 -1.88 5.56
CA LEU A 158 19.67 -1.79 6.58
C LEU A 158 20.04 -2.62 7.80
N ASP A 159 21.10 -2.20 8.48
CA ASP A 159 21.55 -2.76 9.75
C ASP A 159 20.62 -2.36 10.91
N VAL A 160 20.65 -3.14 11.99
CA VAL A 160 19.88 -2.88 13.21
C VAL A 160 20.84 -2.54 14.33
N SER A 161 20.81 -1.30 14.79
CA SER A 161 21.49 -0.87 16.00
C SER A 161 20.55 -0.85 17.20
N HIS A 162 21.12 -0.84 18.42
CA HIS A 162 20.34 -0.69 19.65
C HIS A 162 19.52 0.61 19.67
N VAL A 163 20.07 1.70 19.14
CA VAL A 163 19.37 2.99 19.01
C VAL A 163 18.17 2.83 18.08
N GLN A 164 18.36 2.16 16.95
CA GLN A 164 17.29 1.92 15.98
C GLN A 164 16.14 1.13 16.62
N MET A 165 16.46 0.06 17.36
CA MET A 165 15.46 -0.74 18.06
C MET A 165 14.66 0.08 19.08
N ALA A 166 15.35 0.91 19.88
CA ALA A 166 14.70 1.80 20.83
C ALA A 166 13.73 2.78 20.13
N ARG A 167 14.12 3.34 18.98
CA ARG A 167 13.27 4.23 18.19
C ARG A 167 12.07 3.53 17.56
N TYR A 168 12.22 2.29 17.09
CA TYR A 168 11.07 1.48 16.66
C TYR A 168 10.07 1.29 17.79
N LEU A 169 10.54 0.87 18.98
CA LEU A 169 9.67 0.66 20.13
C LEU A 169 8.95 1.94 20.56
N SER A 170 9.65 3.09 20.63
CA SER A 170 9.02 4.37 20.93
C SER A 170 8.00 4.78 19.86
N GLY A 171 8.29 4.54 18.57
CA GLY A 171 7.35 4.79 17.48
C GLY A 171 6.11 3.89 17.54
N ALA A 172 6.29 2.62 17.90
CA ALA A 172 5.19 1.68 18.10
C ALA A 172 4.31 2.11 19.28
N GLU A 173 4.92 2.47 20.41
CA GLU A 173 4.19 2.93 21.59
C GLU A 173 3.36 4.19 21.29
N PHE A 174 3.93 5.16 20.57
CA PHE A 174 3.20 6.33 20.11
C PHE A 174 2.03 5.95 19.21
N ALA A 175 2.27 5.11 18.20
CA ALA A 175 1.22 4.68 17.27
C ALA A 175 0.09 3.91 17.96
N LEU A 176 0.41 3.07 18.96
CA LEU A 176 -0.58 2.37 19.77
C LEU A 176 -1.42 3.34 20.60
N ARG A 177 -0.80 4.36 21.21
CA ARG A 177 -1.55 5.39 21.94
C ARG A 177 -2.49 6.18 21.04
N GLU A 178 -2.10 6.46 19.79
CA GLU A 178 -2.97 7.12 18.81
C GLU A 178 -4.13 6.21 18.34
N ALA A 179 -3.91 4.89 18.31
CA ALA A 179 -4.93 3.92 17.93
C ALA A 179 -5.95 3.65 19.05
N MET A 180 -5.54 3.83 20.31
CA MET A 180 -6.37 3.56 21.48
C MET A 180 -7.21 4.79 21.85
N VAL A 181 -8.50 4.57 22.10
CA VAL A 181 -9.35 5.60 22.70
C VAL A 181 -9.07 5.62 24.21
N PRO A 182 -8.61 6.74 24.80
CA PRO A 182 -8.26 6.81 26.23
C PRO A 182 -9.49 6.88 27.16
N GLN A 183 -10.68 6.53 26.67
CA GLN A 183 -11.93 6.63 27.42
C GLN A 183 -12.44 5.23 27.75
N ALA A 184 -12.84 5.03 29.01
CA ALA A 184 -13.39 3.75 29.48
C ALA A 184 -14.82 3.51 28.98
N GLU A 185 -15.57 4.58 28.73
CA GLU A 185 -16.93 4.52 28.22
C GLU A 185 -16.94 4.70 26.70
N GLU A 186 -17.76 3.91 26.01
CA GLU A 186 -17.94 4.03 24.56
C GLU A 186 -18.54 5.40 24.22
N PRO A 187 -17.91 6.17 23.31
CA PRO A 187 -18.41 7.47 22.95
C PRO A 187 -19.76 7.35 22.24
N GLN A 188 -20.74 8.12 22.70
CA GLN A 188 -22.06 8.17 22.09
C GLN A 188 -21.97 8.68 20.65
N VAL A 189 -22.56 7.94 19.70
CA VAL A 189 -22.68 8.38 18.31
C VAL A 189 -23.64 9.57 18.26
N THR A 190 -23.09 10.77 18.17
CA THR A 190 -23.86 12.01 18.09
C THR A 190 -23.89 12.53 16.66
N THR A 191 -25.09 12.92 16.21
CA THR A 191 -25.25 13.68 14.97
C THR A 191 -25.39 15.15 15.34
N ALA A 192 -24.38 15.96 15.01
CA ALA A 192 -24.41 17.40 15.22
C ALA A 192 -24.60 18.12 13.88
N ARG A 193 -25.53 19.07 13.84
CA ARG A 193 -25.72 19.97 12.69
C ARG A 193 -25.11 21.33 13.01
N TYR A 194 -24.23 21.78 12.14
CA TYR A 194 -23.58 23.08 12.24
C TYR A 194 -24.09 23.98 11.11
N TYR A 195 -24.62 25.16 11.46
CA TYR A 195 -25.14 26.10 10.47
C TYR A 195 -24.08 27.11 10.07
N ALA A 196 -24.07 27.51 8.80
CA ALA A 196 -23.08 28.42 8.24
C ALA A 196 -23.10 29.80 8.92
N TRP A 197 -24.27 30.31 9.32
CA TRP A 197 -24.40 31.59 10.02
C TRP A 197 -23.75 31.59 11.42
N ASP A 198 -23.62 30.42 12.04
CA ASP A 198 -22.97 30.27 13.35
C ASP A 198 -21.43 30.15 13.21
N GLN A 199 -20.91 30.01 11.98
CA GLN A 199 -19.48 29.89 11.69
C GLN A 199 -18.84 31.27 11.57
N ARG A 200 -18.20 31.73 12.66
CA ARG A 200 -17.49 33.02 12.66
C ARG A 200 -16.44 33.14 11.55
N GLY A 201 -15.74 32.05 11.23
CA GLY A 201 -14.71 32.02 10.17
C GLY A 201 -15.25 32.21 8.76
N MET A 202 -16.56 32.05 8.55
CA MET A 202 -17.19 32.27 7.25
C MET A 202 -17.56 33.72 6.99
N TYR A 203 -17.71 34.54 8.04
CA TYR A 203 -18.04 35.95 7.88
C TYR A 203 -16.77 36.78 7.71
N LYS A 204 -16.60 37.34 6.51
CA LYS A 204 -15.52 38.26 6.16
C LYS A 204 -16.13 39.51 5.55
N LYS A 205 -15.69 40.67 6.01
CA LYS A 205 -16.00 41.95 5.39
C LYS A 205 -14.71 42.70 5.14
N ALA A 206 -14.24 42.74 3.89
CA ALA A 206 -12.91 43.27 3.62
C ALA A 206 -12.76 43.77 2.18
N GLY A 207 -12.66 45.09 2.03
CA GLY A 207 -12.41 45.73 0.75
C GLY A 207 -13.68 45.86 -0.12
N PRO A 208 -13.60 45.67 -1.45
CA PRO A 208 -14.76 45.80 -2.32
C PRO A 208 -15.81 44.71 -2.06
N PRO A 209 -17.11 44.97 -2.31
CA PRO A 209 -18.20 44.05 -2.00
C PRO A 209 -18.06 42.62 -2.56
N ILE A 210 -17.33 42.46 -3.67
CA ILE A 210 -17.03 41.14 -4.24
C ILE A 210 -16.24 40.22 -3.32
N ARG A 211 -15.53 40.78 -2.32
CA ARG A 211 -14.76 40.03 -1.31
C ARG A 211 -15.51 39.82 0.00
N ASP A 212 -16.74 40.33 0.10
CA ASP A 212 -17.56 40.20 1.29
C ASP A 212 -18.30 38.87 1.30
N THR A 213 -18.64 38.45 2.51
CA THR A 213 -19.56 37.34 2.75
C THR A 213 -21.00 37.86 2.82
N PHE A 214 -21.92 37.18 2.13
CA PHE A 214 -23.34 37.51 2.14
C PHE A 214 -24.14 36.46 2.93
N LEU A 215 -24.95 36.93 3.88
CA LEU A 215 -25.87 36.06 4.62
C LEU A 215 -27.15 35.91 3.80
N LEU A 216 -27.60 34.68 3.59
CA LEU A 216 -28.82 34.39 2.83
C LEU A 216 -29.83 33.63 3.69
N SER A 217 -31.11 33.99 3.56
CA SER A 217 -32.23 33.15 3.97
C SER A 217 -32.97 32.71 2.71
N GLY A 218 -32.81 31.45 2.31
CA GLY A 218 -33.15 30.99 0.96
C GLY A 218 -32.25 31.68 -0.06
N TYR A 219 -32.81 32.60 -0.86
CA TYR A 219 -32.08 33.43 -1.83
C TYR A 219 -32.15 34.93 -1.51
N GLU A 220 -32.76 35.30 -0.39
CA GLU A 220 -32.83 36.70 0.03
C GLU A 220 -31.58 37.08 0.81
N VAL A 221 -30.92 38.16 0.38
CA VAL A 221 -29.75 38.72 1.07
C VAL A 221 -30.22 39.39 2.37
N GLN A 222 -29.65 38.94 3.48
CA GLN A 222 -30.00 39.40 4.82
C GLN A 222 -28.94 40.39 5.32
N PRO A 223 -29.34 41.52 5.93
CA PRO A 223 -28.39 42.46 6.50
C PRO A 223 -27.66 41.81 7.69
N PRO A 224 -26.34 41.98 7.82
CA PRO A 224 -25.59 41.42 8.93
C PRO A 224 -26.03 42.05 10.25
N ARG A 225 -26.45 41.23 11.21
CA ARG A 225 -26.75 41.69 12.58
C ARG A 225 -25.47 41.76 13.39
N LEU A 226 -24.79 42.90 13.31
CA LEU A 226 -23.54 43.16 14.00
C LEU A 226 -23.80 43.48 15.48
N ARG A 227 -23.26 42.68 16.39
CA ARG A 227 -23.26 43.01 17.82
C ARG A 227 -22.28 44.15 18.08
N ARG A 228 -22.76 45.35 18.43
CA ARG A 228 -21.91 46.51 18.76
C ARG A 228 -21.01 46.14 19.96
N ARG A 229 -19.76 45.80 19.71
CA ARG A 229 -18.74 45.60 20.77
C ARG A 229 -18.10 46.95 21.03
N GLY A 230 -18.00 47.36 22.30
CA GLY A 230 -17.34 48.60 22.71
C GLY A 230 -15.80 48.55 22.58
N GLY A 231 -15.28 48.26 21.38
CA GLY A 231 -13.84 48.20 21.11
C GLY A 231 -13.53 47.84 19.65
N PHE A 232 -12.31 48.16 19.22
CA PHE A 232 -11.80 47.90 17.86
C PHE A 232 -11.80 46.40 17.54
N GLY A 233 -12.79 45.96 16.77
CA GLY A 233 -12.90 44.61 16.23
C GLY A 233 -14.25 44.41 15.53
N GLU A 234 -14.23 43.82 14.34
CA GLU A 234 -15.45 43.53 13.58
C GLU A 234 -16.43 42.70 14.39
N SER A 235 -17.68 43.15 14.41
CA SER A 235 -18.77 42.47 15.09
C SER A 235 -19.09 41.17 14.35
N ALA A 236 -19.14 40.04 15.05
CA ALA A 236 -19.68 38.82 14.43
C ALA A 236 -21.20 39.00 14.21
N PRO A 237 -21.76 38.50 13.10
CA PRO A 237 -23.20 38.39 12.94
C PRO A 237 -23.77 37.54 14.08
N THR A 238 -24.82 38.01 14.74
CA THR A 238 -25.59 37.17 15.66
C THR A 238 -26.71 36.50 14.91
N THR A 239 -26.77 35.17 14.95
CA THR A 239 -27.87 34.41 14.39
C THR A 239 -29.10 34.53 15.29
N PRO A 240 -30.23 35.08 14.83
CA PRO A 240 -31.44 35.14 15.65
C PRO A 240 -31.93 33.73 16.00
N PRO A 241 -32.65 33.55 17.12
CA PRO A 241 -33.46 32.36 17.33
C PRO A 241 -34.51 32.32 16.22
N VAL A 242 -34.50 31.27 15.43
CA VAL A 242 -35.49 31.01 14.37
C VAL A 242 -35.97 29.59 14.51
N ASP A 243 -37.17 29.35 13.99
CA ASP A 243 -37.74 28.02 13.87
C ASP A 243 -36.78 27.06 13.12
N PRO A 244 -36.70 25.76 13.47
CA PRO A 244 -35.82 24.81 12.80
C PRO A 244 -35.99 24.77 11.28
N GLN A 245 -37.20 24.98 10.74
CA GLN A 245 -37.42 24.96 9.28
C GLN A 245 -36.79 26.18 8.58
N GLU A 246 -36.80 27.34 9.23
CA GLU A 246 -36.16 28.56 8.71
C GLU A 246 -34.64 28.47 8.83
N ARG A 247 -34.12 27.80 9.87
CA ARG A 247 -32.70 27.50 10.03
C ARG A 247 -32.10 26.73 8.86
N GLU A 248 -32.85 25.81 8.26
CA GLU A 248 -32.41 25.04 7.08
C GLU A 248 -32.28 25.89 5.82
N LYS A 249 -32.95 27.04 5.75
CA LYS A 249 -32.84 27.98 4.63
C LYS A 249 -31.64 28.93 4.78
N GLN A 250 -31.05 29.02 5.96
CA GLN A 250 -29.95 29.92 6.24
C GLN A 250 -28.64 29.41 5.63
N SER A 251 -28.07 30.19 4.73
CA SER A 251 -26.81 29.87 4.07
C SER A 251 -25.90 31.08 4.01
N VAL A 252 -24.61 30.81 3.81
CA VAL A 252 -23.60 31.84 3.63
C VAL A 252 -23.10 31.75 2.20
N ALA A 253 -23.18 32.87 1.48
CA ALA A 253 -22.66 33.01 0.13
C ALA A 253 -21.33 33.74 0.16
N ILE A 254 -20.34 33.14 -0.51
CA ILE A 254 -19.03 33.73 -0.71
C ILE A 254 -18.79 33.79 -2.21
N LEU A 255 -18.45 34.98 -2.70
CA LEU A 255 -18.10 35.17 -4.10
C LEU A 255 -16.60 34.95 -4.25
N THR A 256 -16.24 34.02 -5.12
CA THR A 256 -14.85 33.67 -5.37
C THR A 256 -14.48 34.02 -6.81
N SER A 257 -13.31 34.63 -6.97
CA SER A 257 -12.71 34.86 -8.28
C SER A 257 -11.82 33.66 -8.64
N THR A 258 -11.59 33.43 -9.92
CA THR A 258 -10.62 32.42 -10.40
C THR A 258 -9.18 32.69 -9.95
N PHE A 259 -8.87 33.90 -9.48
CA PHE A 259 -7.52 34.33 -9.13
C PHE A 259 -7.16 34.22 -7.64
N GLU A 260 -8.15 34.13 -6.74
CA GLU A 260 -7.91 34.06 -5.30
C GLU A 260 -8.55 32.80 -4.71
N PRO A 261 -7.75 31.81 -4.25
CA PRO A 261 -8.31 30.66 -3.56
C PRO A 261 -8.97 31.14 -2.26
N THR A 262 -10.24 30.81 -2.10
CA THR A 262 -10.98 31.12 -0.88
C THR A 262 -10.99 29.90 0.02
N GLU A 263 -10.45 30.04 1.22
CA GLU A 263 -10.47 29.01 2.24
C GLU A 263 -11.77 29.12 3.05
N ILE A 264 -12.65 28.13 2.93
CA ILE A 264 -13.90 28.08 3.70
C ILE A 264 -13.60 27.49 5.07
N GLN A 265 -13.72 28.30 6.12
CA GLN A 265 -13.33 27.92 7.48
C GLN A 265 -14.54 27.45 8.31
N PHE A 266 -14.72 26.13 8.41
CA PHE A 266 -15.69 25.48 9.30
C PHE A 266 -15.11 25.31 10.71
N ASN A 267 -15.12 26.37 11.50
CA ASN A 267 -14.42 26.40 12.80
C ASN A 267 -15.29 25.94 14.00
N GLY A 268 -16.57 25.66 13.79
CA GLY A 268 -17.52 25.25 14.82
C GLY A 268 -17.47 23.77 15.17
N PHE A 269 -17.00 22.91 14.26
CA PHE A 269 -16.75 21.52 14.56
C PHE A 269 -15.34 21.36 15.13
N ARG A 270 -15.26 20.75 16.32
CA ARG A 270 -14.01 20.27 16.90
C ARG A 270 -14.19 18.80 17.20
N ALA A 271 -13.31 17.96 16.66
CA ALA A 271 -13.34 16.54 16.97
C ALA A 271 -13.15 16.35 18.49
N PRO A 272 -14.13 15.80 19.21
CA PRO A 272 -14.02 15.63 20.67
C PRO A 272 -12.97 14.58 21.06
N PHE A 273 -12.68 13.63 20.16
CA PHE A 273 -11.69 12.57 20.33
C PHE A 273 -11.14 12.14 18.96
N THR A 274 -10.09 11.33 18.93
CA THR A 274 -9.57 10.76 17.67
C THR A 274 -10.48 9.62 17.22
N ALA A 275 -11.20 9.81 16.10
CA ALA A 275 -12.08 8.80 15.52
C ALA A 275 -12.35 9.07 14.03
N ARG A 276 -13.08 8.14 13.40
CA ARG A 276 -13.62 8.33 12.05
C ARG A 276 -14.92 9.13 12.13
N TYR A 277 -14.95 10.27 11.44
CA TYR A 277 -16.12 11.14 11.35
C TYR A 277 -16.68 11.13 9.94
N ARG A 278 -18.01 10.99 9.81
CA ARG A 278 -18.71 11.20 8.54
C ARG A 278 -19.15 12.65 8.46
N LEU A 279 -18.42 13.46 7.69
CA LEU A 279 -18.78 14.85 7.43
C LEU A 279 -19.62 14.93 6.15
N THR A 280 -20.76 15.63 6.22
CA THR A 280 -21.61 15.91 5.06
C THR A 280 -21.76 17.41 4.92
N PHE A 281 -21.48 17.94 3.73
CA PHE A 281 -21.56 19.37 3.42
C PHE A 281 -22.74 19.63 2.48
N SER A 282 -23.48 20.70 2.73
CA SER A 282 -24.52 21.20 1.83
C SER A 282 -24.04 22.49 1.20
N CYS A 283 -23.75 22.43 -0.10
CA CYS A 283 -23.25 23.56 -0.89
C CYS A 283 -24.07 23.66 -2.18
N PHE A 284 -24.34 24.88 -2.63
CA PHE A 284 -25.02 25.13 -3.89
C PHE A 284 -24.50 26.42 -4.53
N THR A 285 -24.67 26.54 -5.84
CA THR A 285 -24.30 27.74 -6.59
C THR A 285 -25.47 28.71 -6.64
N ILE A 286 -25.14 30.00 -6.63
CA ILE A 286 -26.09 31.10 -6.75
C ILE A 286 -25.65 32.05 -7.86
N TRP A 287 -26.60 32.81 -8.37
CA TRP A 287 -26.35 34.05 -9.08
C TRP A 287 -26.50 35.20 -8.11
N MET A 288 -25.52 36.12 -8.10
CA MET A 288 -25.58 37.36 -7.32
C MET A 288 -25.68 38.52 -8.30
N ALA A 289 -26.63 39.44 -8.08
CA ALA A 289 -26.73 40.65 -8.87
C ALA A 289 -25.47 41.53 -8.70
N THR A 290 -25.15 42.34 -9.72
CA THR A 290 -23.98 43.23 -9.70
C THR A 290 -24.02 44.29 -8.60
N ASP A 291 -25.20 44.56 -8.04
CA ASP A 291 -25.39 45.46 -6.91
C ASP A 291 -25.28 44.75 -5.54
N TYR A 292 -25.10 43.43 -5.54
CA TYR A 292 -24.96 42.56 -4.36
C TYR A 292 -26.16 42.58 -3.40
N LYS A 293 -27.35 42.99 -3.88
CA LYS A 293 -28.57 43.08 -3.05
C LYS A 293 -29.55 41.95 -3.26
N SER A 294 -29.41 41.19 -4.34
CA SER A 294 -30.28 40.06 -4.63
C SER A 294 -29.49 38.85 -5.11
N ALA A 295 -29.92 37.67 -4.70
CA ALA A 295 -29.41 36.41 -5.19
C ALA A 295 -30.54 35.56 -5.76
N SER A 296 -30.20 34.64 -6.64
CA SER A 296 -31.12 33.63 -7.16
C SER A 296 -30.42 32.28 -7.30
N ARG A 297 -31.21 31.22 -7.48
CA ARG A 297 -30.67 29.87 -7.68
C ARG A 297 -29.86 29.82 -8.96
N GLY A 298 -28.63 29.32 -8.88
CA GLY A 298 -27.85 28.98 -10.07
C GLY A 298 -28.59 27.91 -10.89
N ARG A 299 -29.08 28.26 -12.09
CA ARG A 299 -29.51 27.27 -13.09
C ARG A 299 -28.28 26.85 -13.89
N ARG A 300 -28.10 25.55 -14.12
CA ARG A 300 -26.98 24.98 -14.90
C ARG A 300 -26.98 25.38 -16.39
N HIS A 301 -27.92 26.20 -16.87
CA HIS A 301 -28.27 26.28 -18.30
C HIS A 301 -28.18 27.67 -18.93
N GLU A 302 -27.97 28.75 -18.17
CA GLU A 302 -27.85 30.08 -18.75
C GLU A 302 -26.40 30.57 -18.66
N PRO A 303 -25.83 31.07 -19.77
CA PRO A 303 -24.50 31.65 -19.75
C PRO A 303 -24.49 32.93 -18.93
N VAL A 304 -23.38 33.15 -18.25
CA VAL A 304 -23.06 34.41 -17.58
C VAL A 304 -23.09 35.53 -18.62
N SER A 305 -24.07 36.44 -18.54
CA SER A 305 -24.12 37.67 -19.34
C SER A 305 -23.99 38.89 -18.45
#